data_AF-A0AAW0LMI6-F1
#
_entry.id   AF-A0AAW0LMI6-F1
#
_cell.length_a   1.000
_cell.length_b   1.000
_cell.length_c   1.000
_cell.angle_alpha   90.00
_cell.angle_beta   90.00
_cell.angle_gamma   90.00
#
_symmetry.space_group_name_H-M   'P 1'
#
loop_
_entity.id
_entity.type
_entity.pdbx_description
1 polymer ?
#
loop_
_entity_poly.entity_id
_entity_poly.type
_entity_poly.pdbx_seq_one_letter_code
_entity_poly.pdbx_strand_id
1 'polypeptide(L)'
;MQLHGLEVVNMMRVATWCLQNDFTKRPTMSMVIKVLKGVANVESNLDYIFLNPPLPKMRAGVDNQEYVVTTTPLLPSILSRPQ
;
A
#
# COMPACT_ATOMS: atom_id res chain seq x y z
N MET A 1 24.97 17.16 -4.62
CA MET A 1 23.66 16.65 -4.18
C MET A 1 23.79 15.64 -3.03
N GLN A 2 24.65 15.86 -2.03
CA GLN A 2 25.06 14.79 -1.09
C GLN A 2 24.72 15.04 0.38
N LEU A 3 24.08 16.15 0.73
CA LEU A 3 23.94 16.54 2.15
C LEU A 3 22.87 15.74 2.92
N HIS A 4 21.92 15.08 2.23
CA HIS A 4 20.79 14.37 2.86
C HIS A 4 20.47 12.99 2.25
N GLY A 5 21.43 12.35 1.56
CA GLY A 5 21.15 11.11 0.82
C GLY A 5 20.52 10.00 1.68
N LEU A 6 21.00 9.84 2.92
CA LEU A 6 20.46 8.85 3.86
C LEU A 6 19.02 9.17 4.30
N GLU A 7 18.70 10.44 4.50
CA GLU A 7 17.36 10.90 4.90
C GLU A 7 16.34 10.67 3.78
N VAL A 8 16.74 10.94 2.53
CA VAL A 8 15.92 10.66 1.35
C VAL A 8 15.66 9.16 1.19
N VAL A 9 16.67 8.32 1.39
CA VAL A 9 16.51 6.85 1.34
C VAL A 9 15.55 6.38 2.44
N ASN A 10 15.65 6.92 3.65
CA ASN A 10 14.72 6.60 4.73
C ASN A 10 13.29 7.04 4.42
N MET A 11 13.08 8.25 3.89
CA MET A 11 11.75 8.70 3.46
C MET A 11 11.18 7.83 2.34
N MET A 12 12.00 7.41 1.38
CA MET A 12 11.58 6.50 0.31
C MET A 12 11.17 5.13 0.87
N ARG A 13 11.90 4.60 1.85
CA ARG A 13 11.54 3.37 2.55
C ARG A 13 10.22 3.48 3.31
N VAL A 14 9.99 4.59 4.01
CA VAL A 14 8.69 4.86 4.67
C VAL A 14 7.56 4.91 3.64
N ALA A 15 7.77 5.60 2.51
CA ALA A 15 6.77 5.65 1.44
C ALA A 15 6.45 4.24 0.90
N THR A 16 7.46 3.41 0.64
CA THR A 16 7.26 2.02 0.22
C THR A 16 6.48 1.22 1.25
N TRP A 17 6.79 1.36 2.53
CA TRP A 17 6.11 0.63 3.59
C TRP A 17 4.61 0.99 3.70
N CYS A 18 4.28 2.26 3.46
CA CYS A 18 2.89 2.73 3.43
C CYS A 18 2.13 2.30 2.17
N LEU A 19 2.83 2.18 1.03
CA LEU A 19 2.23 1.92 -0.28
C LEU A 19 2.25 0.46 -0.72
N GLN A 20 2.92 -0.43 0.02
CA GLN A 20 3.03 -1.85 -0.34
C GLN A 20 1.67 -2.53 -0.54
N ASN A 21 1.62 -3.52 -1.43
CA ASN A 21 0.39 -4.21 -1.82
C ASN A 21 -0.26 -5.01 -0.68
N ASP A 22 0.54 -5.64 0.18
CA ASP A 22 0.04 -6.35 1.35
C ASP A 22 -0.39 -5.36 2.46
N PHE A 23 -1.70 -5.13 2.55
CA PHE A 23 -2.29 -4.21 3.52
C PHE A 23 -2.01 -4.62 4.98
N THR A 24 -1.82 -5.91 5.27
CA THR A 24 -1.60 -6.40 6.64
C THR A 24 -0.24 -5.99 7.20
N LYS A 25 0.72 -5.72 6.31
CA LYS A 25 2.07 -5.28 6.67
C LYS A 25 2.20 -3.77 6.76
N ARG A 26 1.18 -2.99 6.33
CA ARG A 26 1.24 -1.53 6.32
C ARG A 26 1.31 -0.99 7.76
N PRO A 27 2.15 0.03 8.01
CA PRO A 27 2.30 0.59 9.34
C PRO A 27 1.07 1.40 9.76
N THR A 28 0.82 1.45 11.06
CA THR A 28 -0.11 2.43 11.62
C THR A 28 0.50 3.84 11.56
N MET A 29 -0.33 4.88 11.53
CA MET A 29 0.15 6.27 11.57
C MET A 29 1.05 6.56 12.78
N SER A 30 0.76 5.95 13.93
CA SER A 30 1.61 6.06 15.13
C SER A 30 3.02 5.51 14.86
N MET A 31 3.11 4.36 14.17
CA MET A 31 4.40 3.76 13.81
C MET A 31 5.17 4.61 12.81
N VAL A 32 4.50 5.15 11.79
CA VAL A 32 5.12 6.08 10.81
C VAL A 32 5.73 7.28 11.53
N ILE A 33 5.01 7.89 12.47
CA ILE A 33 5.52 9.04 13.25
C ILE A 33 6.71 8.64 14.12
N LYS A 34 6.68 7.46 14.76
CA LYS A 34 7.83 6.96 15.54
C LYS A 34 9.08 6.81 14.66
N VAL A 35 8.93 6.31 13.43
CA VAL A 35 10.04 6.18 12.49
C VAL A 35 10.56 7.55 12.03
N LEU A 36 9.67 8.48 11.66
CA LEU A 36 10.07 9.82 11.25
C LEU A 36 10.76 10.62 12.38
N LYS A 37 10.43 10.33 13.64
CA LYS A 37 11.11 10.89 14.81
C LYS A 37 12.40 10.16 15.20
N GLY A 38 12.79 9.10 14.47
CA GLY A 38 13.98 8.28 14.78
C GLY A 38 13.83 7.41 16.04
N VAL A 39 12.60 7.21 16.52
CA VAL A 39 12.30 6.37 17.70
C VAL A 39 12.18 4.88 17.30
N ALA A 40 11.89 4.61 16.04
CA ALA A 40 11.79 3.26 15.46
C ALA A 40 12.43 3.22 14.08
N ASN A 41 12.73 2.01 13.59
CA ASN A 41 13.26 1.79 12.25
C ASN A 41 12.14 1.33 11.29
N VAL A 42 12.33 1.56 9.99
CA VAL A 42 11.46 0.98 8.96
C VAL A 42 11.65 -0.53 8.92
N GLU A 43 10.56 -1.27 8.67
CA GLU A 43 10.60 -2.71 8.42
C GLU A 43 11.62 -3.06 7.32
N SER A 44 12.41 -4.13 7.51
CA SER A 44 13.47 -4.51 6.57
C SER A 44 12.95 -5.31 5.38
N ASN A 45 11.79 -5.97 5.52
CA ASN A 45 11.21 -6.87 4.54
C ASN A 45 10.09 -6.19 3.72
N LEU A 46 10.38 -5.01 3.17
CA LEU A 46 9.43 -4.31 2.30
C LEU A 46 9.35 -5.00 0.94
N ASP A 47 8.13 -5.23 0.47
CA ASP A 47 7.89 -5.59 -0.91
C ASP A 47 7.92 -4.31 -1.77
N TYR A 48 8.96 -4.18 -2.59
CA TYR A 48 9.14 -3.04 -3.51
C TYR A 48 8.35 -3.23 -4.82
N ILE A 49 7.64 -4.35 -4.97
CA ILE A 49 6.85 -4.66 -6.15
C ILE A 49 5.48 -3.95 -6.03
N PHE A 50 5.42 -2.73 -6.54
CA PHE A 50 4.16 -1.99 -6.74
C PHE A 50 3.44 -2.36 -8.04
N LEU A 51 3.81 -3.49 -8.65
CA LEU A 51 3.16 -3.92 -9.88
C LEU A 51 1.68 -4.11 -9.56
N ASN A 52 0.83 -3.31 -10.19
CA ASN A 52 -0.55 -3.69 -10.37
C ASN A 52 -0.48 -5.02 -11.12
N PRO A 53 -0.98 -6.14 -10.56
CA PRO A 53 -1.19 -7.31 -11.39
C PRO A 53 -2.01 -6.81 -12.60
N PRO A 54 -1.62 -7.18 -13.84
CA PRO A 54 -2.37 -6.76 -15.01
C PRO A 54 -3.84 -7.08 -14.73
N LEU A 55 -4.69 -6.05 -14.71
CA LEU A 55 -6.13 -6.26 -14.66
C LEU A 55 -6.43 -7.35 -15.69
N PRO A 56 -7.10 -8.46 -15.32
CA PRO A 56 -7.54 -9.41 -16.32
C PRO A 56 -8.32 -8.57 -17.31
N LYS A 57 -7.83 -8.49 -18.56
CA LYS A 57 -8.58 -7.83 -19.63
C LYS A 57 -9.93 -8.53 -19.61
N MET A 58 -10.95 -7.84 -19.11
CA MET A 58 -12.33 -8.27 -19.22
C MET A 58 -12.60 -8.30 -20.71
N ARG A 59 -12.33 -9.46 -21.33
CA ARG A 59 -12.79 -9.77 -22.66
C ARG A 59 -14.30 -9.72 -22.54
N ALA A 60 -14.90 -8.70 -23.15
CA ALA A 60 -16.32 -8.73 -23.44
C ALA A 60 -16.60 -10.04 -24.18
N GLY A 61 -17.30 -10.96 -23.52
CA GLY A 61 -17.59 -12.28 -24.07
C GLY A 61 -17.72 -13.34 -23.00
N VAL A 62 -18.90 -13.36 -22.37
CA VAL A 62 -19.68 -14.55 -21.98
C VAL A 62 -18.89 -15.87 -21.86
N ASP A 63 -18.63 -16.34 -20.65
CA ASP A 63 -19.33 -17.48 -20.02
C ASP A 63 -18.68 -17.80 -18.66
N ASN A 64 -19.48 -18.38 -17.79
CA ASN A 64 -19.29 -18.56 -16.36
C ASN A 64 -18.17 -19.56 -16.04
N GLN A 65 -17.16 -19.13 -15.28
CA GLN A 65 -16.42 -20.05 -14.41
C GLN A 65 -16.01 -19.33 -13.12
N GLU A 66 -16.69 -19.72 -12.05
CA GLU A 66 -16.49 -19.27 -10.68
C GLU A 66 -15.07 -19.61 -10.22
N TYR A 67 -14.20 -18.61 -10.17
CA TYR A 67 -13.07 -18.61 -9.24
C TYR A 67 -13.39 -17.59 -8.15
N VAL A 68 -13.94 -18.10 -7.05
CA VAL A 68 -14.25 -17.34 -5.83
C VAL A 68 -12.92 -16.89 -5.21
N VAL A 69 -12.37 -15.79 -5.70
CA VAL A 69 -11.64 -14.88 -4.83
C VAL A 69 -12.71 -13.95 -4.28
N THR A 70 -13.03 -14.11 -3.01
CA THR A 70 -13.88 -13.19 -2.26
C THR A 70 -13.14 -11.86 -2.10
N THR A 71 -12.87 -11.14 -3.19
CA THR A 71 -12.66 -9.70 -3.11
C THR A 71 -14.03 -9.11 -2.92
N THR A 72 -14.39 -8.85 -1.66
CA THR A 72 -15.52 -7.98 -1.33
C THR A 72 -15.40 -6.74 -2.21
N PRO A 73 -16.40 -6.40 -3.03
CA PRO A 73 -16.36 -5.16 -3.78
C PRO A 73 -16.23 -4.04 -2.75
N LEU A 74 -15.14 -3.26 -2.82
CA LEU A 74 -14.95 -2.09 -1.98
C LEU A 74 -16.04 -1.09 -2.35
N LEU A 75 -17.16 -1.14 -1.64
CA LEU A 75 -18.19 -0.13 -1.76
C LEU A 75 -17.52 1.22 -1.47
N PRO A 76 -17.66 2.21 -2.37
CA PRO A 76 -17.11 3.52 -2.12
C PRO A 76 -17.70 4.02 -0.80
N SER A 77 -16.82 4.27 0.18
CA SER A 77 -17.20 4.89 1.43
C SER A 77 -17.90 6.20 1.09
N ILE A 78 -19.21 6.23 1.28
CA ILE A 78 -20.01 7.44 1.22
C ILE A 78 -19.58 8.22 2.46
N LEU A 79 -18.50 9.00 2.31
CA LEU A 79 -17.95 9.81 3.37
C LEU A 79 -19.11 10.54 4.04
N SER A 80 -19.26 10.27 5.35
CA SER A 80 -20.33 10.76 6.20
C SER A 80 -20.61 12.21 5.82
N ARG A 81 -21.82 12.47 5.29
CA ARG A 81 -22.26 13.83 5.05
C ARG A 81 -22.05 14.63 6.34
N PRO A 82 -21.60 15.90 6.24
CA PRO A 82 -21.60 16.79 7.39
C PRO A 82 -23.04 16.90 7.91
N GLN A 83 -23.22 16.74 9.21
CA GLN A 83 -24.42 17.21 9.91
C GLN A 83 -24.18 18.65 10.37
#